data_AF-A0A8B4TYF8-F1
#
_entry.id   AF-A0A8B4TYF8-F1
#
_cell.length_a   1.000
_cell.length_b   1.000
_cell.length_c   1.000
_cell.angle_alpha   90.00
_cell.angle_beta   90.00
_cell.angle_gamma   90.00
#
_symmetry.space_group_name_H-M   'P 1'
#
loop_
_entity.id
_entity.type
_entity.pdbx_description
1 polymer ?
#
loop_
_entity_poly.entity_id
_entity_poly.type
_entity_poly.pdbx_seq_one_letter_code
_entity_poly.pdbx_strand_id
1 'polypeptide(L)'
;MEWDLCRGNLLVDRQAQLWLFDFGYMYPFDPLREFNSNGLADPLFHFVERFETRFFFSWLMTQVPGAEQQLAHYRDLKRLAVESYRRKLAWLRARQAAPQVQAHFQQITARWASALADPAALSRLFAVEAFRSHVLDIEDDLHGQSCTLLTLQRIDWVIGQLEQHYRFIADEGGLFYDNEGKSQQALLSSYAQKRQQAQRYLQNASTPG
;
A
#
# COMPACT_ATOMS: atom_id res chain seq x y z
N MET A 1 -8.32 -5.98 16.14
CA MET A 1 -7.41 -4.88 16.49
C MET A 1 -6.43 -4.69 15.35
N GLU A 2 -6.20 -3.44 15.00
CA GLU A 2 -5.24 -3.03 14.00
C GLU A 2 -4.04 -2.41 14.69
N TRP A 3 -2.83 -2.76 14.26
CA TRP A 3 -1.58 -2.26 14.82
C TRP A 3 -0.83 -1.46 13.76
N ASP A 4 -0.17 -0.39 14.17
CA ASP A 4 0.55 0.51 13.28
C ASP A 4 1.86 -0.12 12.79
N LEU A 5 1.73 -0.86 11.69
CA LEU A 5 2.84 -1.56 11.03
C LEU A 5 3.74 -0.55 10.31
N CYS A 6 4.80 -0.09 10.98
CA CYS A 6 5.83 0.79 10.42
C CYS A 6 7.24 0.37 10.86
N ARG A 7 8.29 0.83 10.15
CA ARG A 7 9.68 0.42 10.45
C ARG A 7 10.10 0.76 11.88
N GLY A 8 9.63 1.88 12.42
CA GLY A 8 9.92 2.29 13.80
C GLY A 8 9.37 1.33 14.86
N ASN A 9 8.34 0.56 14.51
CA ASN A 9 7.64 -0.35 15.42
C ASN A 9 8.09 -1.82 15.25
N LEU A 10 9.12 -2.08 14.43
CA LEU A 10 9.72 -3.40 14.25
C LEU A 10 11.15 -3.41 14.82
N LEU A 11 11.35 -4.19 15.89
CA LEU A 11 12.67 -4.37 16.50
C LEU A 11 13.21 -5.75 16.12
N VAL A 12 14.48 -5.81 15.74
CA VAL A 12 15.18 -7.08 15.50
C VAL A 12 16.25 -7.24 16.58
N ASP A 13 16.16 -8.32 17.35
CA ASP A 13 17.15 -8.60 18.38
C ASP A 13 18.45 -9.19 17.83
N ARG A 14 19.41 -9.46 18.71
CA ARG A 14 20.72 -10.03 18.34
C ARG A 14 20.62 -11.44 17.78
N GLN A 15 19.51 -12.12 17.98
CA GLN A 15 19.20 -13.47 17.48
C GLN A 15 18.36 -13.43 16.20
N ALA A 16 18.21 -12.25 15.59
CA ALA A 16 17.38 -12.01 14.42
C ALA A 16 15.88 -12.32 14.62
N GLN A 17 15.40 -12.33 15.87
CA GLN A 17 13.97 -12.42 16.15
C GLN A 17 13.32 -11.06 15.96
N LEU A 18 12.16 -11.06 15.31
CA LEU A 18 11.34 -9.88 15.10
C LEU A 18 10.39 -9.66 16.27
N TRP A 19 10.44 -8.48 16.86
CA TRP A 19 9.59 -8.04 17.95
C TRP A 19 8.73 -6.85 17.48
N LEU A 20 7.44 -6.89 17.83
CA LEU A 20 6.52 -5.79 17.57
C LEU A 20 6.53 -4.84 18.77
N PHE A 21 6.69 -3.55 18.50
CA PHE A 21 6.75 -2.49 19.49
C PHE A 21 5.62 -1.46 19.27
N ASP A 22 5.40 -0.60 20.26
CA ASP A 22 4.38 0.46 20.25
C ASP A 22 2.94 -0.01 19.95
N PHE A 23 2.30 -0.55 20.98
CA PHE A 23 0.87 -0.91 20.95
C PHE A 23 -0.04 0.26 21.38
N GLY A 24 0.49 1.48 21.52
CA GLY A 24 -0.29 2.66 21.94
C GLY A 24 -1.39 3.05 20.95
N TYR A 25 -1.21 2.71 19.67
CA TYR A 25 -2.17 2.95 18.58
C TYR A 25 -2.87 1.67 18.12
N MET A 26 -3.24 0.79 19.05
CA MET A 26 -4.08 -0.37 18.73
C MET A 26 -5.54 0.06 18.57
N TYR A 27 -5.94 0.36 17.34
CA TYR A 27 -7.33 0.71 17.06
C TYR A 27 -8.21 -0.54 17.12
N PRO A 28 -9.20 -0.59 18.03
CA PRO A 28 -10.11 -1.72 18.13
C PRO A 28 -11.08 -1.71 16.94
N PHE A 29 -11.43 -2.91 16.48
CA PHE A 29 -12.49 -3.14 15.50
C PHE A 29 -12.97 -4.58 15.64
N ASP A 30 -14.23 -4.83 15.27
CA ASP A 30 -14.81 -6.17 15.20
C ASP A 30 -14.56 -6.79 13.82
N PRO A 31 -13.59 -7.72 13.69
CA PRO A 31 -13.25 -8.34 12.40
C PRO A 31 -14.37 -9.22 11.83
N LEU A 32 -15.44 -9.49 12.59
CA LEU A 32 -16.62 -10.18 12.09
C LEU A 32 -17.63 -9.22 11.46
N ARG A 33 -17.53 -7.90 11.69
CA ARG A 33 -18.50 -6.91 11.23
C ARG A 33 -17.90 -5.78 10.41
N GLU A 34 -16.59 -5.56 10.52
CA GLU A 34 -15.85 -4.43 9.97
C GLU A 34 -14.64 -4.91 9.15
N PHE A 35 -14.16 -4.09 8.21
CA PHE A 35 -12.99 -4.41 7.39
C PHE A 35 -11.68 -4.14 8.14
N ASN A 36 -11.62 -3.02 8.85
CA ASN A 36 -10.48 -2.48 9.60
C ASN A 36 -11.00 -1.51 10.69
N SER A 37 -10.11 -0.69 11.29
CA SER A 37 -10.49 0.30 12.31
C SER A 37 -11.34 1.48 11.83
N ASN A 38 -11.43 1.72 10.52
CA ASN A 38 -12.35 2.67 9.90
C ASN A 38 -13.73 2.04 9.62
N GLY A 39 -14.00 0.84 10.14
CA GLY A 39 -15.28 0.16 10.00
C GLY A 39 -15.48 -0.43 8.61
N LEU A 40 -16.58 -0.03 7.95
CA LEU A 40 -16.97 -0.48 6.60
C LEU A 40 -16.82 0.61 5.54
N ALA A 41 -16.60 1.86 5.95
CA ALA A 41 -16.59 3.01 5.06
C ALA A 41 -15.32 3.07 4.21
N ASP A 42 -14.23 2.49 4.71
CA ASP A 42 -12.94 2.48 4.03
C ASP A 42 -12.44 1.04 3.87
N PRO A 43 -12.57 0.43 2.68
CA PRO A 43 -12.14 -0.95 2.44
C PRO A 43 -10.63 -1.10 2.23
N LEU A 44 -9.88 0.00 2.14
CA LEU A 44 -8.42 -0.03 2.05
C LEU A 44 -7.80 -0.39 3.41
N PHE A 45 -6.48 -0.47 3.48
CA PHE A 45 -5.71 -0.72 4.68
C PHE A 45 -5.88 -2.09 5.34
N HIS A 46 -6.29 -3.10 4.58
CA HIS A 46 -6.18 -4.47 5.06
C HIS A 46 -4.70 -4.88 5.23
N PHE A 47 -4.42 -5.89 6.06
CA PHE A 47 -3.04 -6.21 6.51
C PHE A 47 -1.98 -6.33 5.39
N VAL A 48 -2.26 -7.10 4.33
CA VAL A 48 -1.31 -7.30 3.21
C VAL A 48 -1.02 -5.97 2.51
N GLU A 49 -2.04 -5.15 2.32
CA GLU A 49 -1.91 -3.84 1.70
C GLU A 49 -1.12 -2.86 2.57
N ARG A 50 -1.29 -2.90 3.91
CA ARG A 50 -0.47 -2.11 4.83
C ARG A 50 1.00 -2.52 4.77
N PHE A 51 1.27 -3.82 4.79
CA PHE A 51 2.62 -4.34 4.62
C PHE A 51 3.24 -3.89 3.29
N GLU A 52 2.44 -3.94 2.22
CA GLU A 52 2.88 -3.52 0.89
C GLU A 52 3.28 -2.05 0.85
N THR A 53 2.38 -1.20 1.36
CA THR A 53 2.53 0.25 1.41
C THR A 53 3.74 0.63 2.27
N ARG A 54 3.78 0.15 3.51
CA ARG A 54 4.76 0.60 4.52
C ARG A 54 6.16 0.01 4.34
N PHE A 55 6.28 -1.11 3.62
CA PHE A 55 7.56 -1.82 3.49
C PHE A 55 7.87 -2.28 2.08
N PHE A 56 6.99 -3.11 1.51
CA PHE A 56 7.36 -3.92 0.36
C PHE A 56 7.73 -3.09 -0.86
N PHE A 57 6.89 -2.12 -1.26
CA PHE A 57 7.17 -1.33 -2.47
C PHE A 57 8.36 -0.38 -2.30
N SER A 58 8.59 0.11 -1.08
CA SER A 58 9.78 0.88 -0.70
C SER A 58 11.05 0.04 -0.83
N TRP A 59 11.00 -1.21 -0.37
CA TRP A 59 12.09 -2.17 -0.50
C TRP A 59 12.34 -2.54 -1.97
N LEU A 60 11.28 -2.79 -2.75
CA LEU A 60 11.41 -3.04 -4.19
C LEU A 60 12.09 -1.88 -4.91
N MET A 61 11.65 -0.65 -4.64
CA MET A 61 12.17 0.57 -5.25
C MET A 61 13.65 0.83 -4.91
N THR A 62 14.12 0.43 -3.73
CA THR A 62 15.46 0.80 -3.24
C THR A 62 16.48 -0.34 -3.26
N GLN A 63 16.04 -1.60 -3.19
CA GLN A 63 16.92 -2.77 -3.02
C GLN A 63 16.82 -3.78 -4.16
N VAL A 64 15.73 -3.79 -4.93
CA VAL A 64 15.50 -4.81 -5.96
C VAL A 64 15.68 -4.21 -7.36
N PRO A 65 16.73 -4.62 -8.10
CA PRO A 65 17.00 -4.09 -9.42
C PRO A 65 16.08 -4.68 -10.48
N GLY A 66 15.40 -3.80 -11.23
CA GLY A 66 14.69 -4.16 -12.45
C GLY A 66 13.30 -4.74 -12.24
N ALA A 67 12.41 -4.47 -13.20
CA ALA A 67 10.99 -4.82 -13.11
C ALA A 67 10.73 -6.33 -13.03
N GLU A 68 11.57 -7.16 -13.66
CA GLU A 68 11.39 -8.62 -13.65
C GLU A 68 11.59 -9.22 -12.25
N GLN A 69 12.66 -8.80 -11.55
CA GLN A 69 12.93 -9.27 -10.18
C GLN A 69 11.88 -8.72 -9.21
N GLN A 70 11.48 -7.46 -9.37
CA GLN A 70 10.41 -6.87 -8.56
C GLN A 70 9.09 -7.65 -8.71
N LEU A 71 8.72 -8.00 -9.95
CA LEU A 71 7.53 -8.80 -10.22
C LEU A 71 7.64 -10.23 -9.67
N ALA A 72 8.85 -10.82 -9.66
CA ALA A 72 9.09 -12.13 -9.06
C ALA A 72 8.85 -12.12 -7.55
N HIS A 73 9.41 -11.14 -6.83
CA HIS A 73 9.15 -10.98 -5.39
C HIS A 73 7.67 -10.69 -5.10
N TYR A 74 7.02 -9.89 -5.94
CA TYR A 74 5.60 -9.61 -5.81
C TYR A 74 4.74 -10.87 -6.01
N ARG A 75 5.10 -11.74 -6.96
CA ARG A 75 4.45 -13.04 -7.14
C ARG A 75 4.51 -13.87 -5.87
N ASP A 76 5.67 -13.94 -5.24
CA ASP A 76 5.87 -14.74 -4.02
C ASP A 76 5.08 -14.15 -2.84
N LEU A 77 5.07 -12.83 -2.70
CA LEU A 77 4.22 -12.14 -1.72
C LEU A 77 2.74 -12.49 -1.93
N LYS A 78 2.24 -12.40 -3.17
CA LYS A 78 0.82 -12.67 -3.47
C LYS A 78 0.43 -14.13 -3.26
N ARG A 79 1.34 -15.09 -3.48
CA ARG A 79 1.10 -16.50 -3.12
C ARG A 79 0.84 -16.65 -1.62
N LEU A 80 1.71 -16.08 -0.79
CA LEU A 80 1.56 -16.09 0.67
C LEU A 80 0.30 -15.35 1.12
N ALA A 81 -0.01 -14.22 0.48
CA ALA A 81 -1.21 -13.43 0.76
C ALA A 81 -2.49 -14.23 0.49
N VAL A 82 -2.58 -14.93 -0.65
CA VAL A 82 -3.72 -15.80 -0.99
C VAL A 82 -3.88 -16.93 0.02
N GLU A 83 -2.80 -17.60 0.41
CA GLU A 83 -2.85 -18.66 1.42
C GLU A 83 -3.35 -18.12 2.78
N SER A 84 -2.82 -16.98 3.20
CA SER A 84 -3.23 -16.31 4.44
C SER A 84 -4.72 -15.93 4.41
N TYR A 85 -5.19 -15.35 3.30
CA TYR A 85 -6.57 -14.88 3.21
C TYR A 85 -7.58 -16.02 3.00
N ARG A 86 -7.16 -17.16 2.41
CA ARG A 86 -7.96 -18.39 2.43
C ARG A 86 -8.18 -18.89 3.85
N ARG A 87 -7.15 -18.88 4.71
CA ARG A 87 -7.29 -19.23 6.14
C ARG A 87 -8.20 -18.22 6.85
N LYS A 88 -8.03 -16.92 6.60
CA LYS A 88 -8.90 -15.86 7.14
C LYS A 88 -10.37 -16.08 6.74
N LEU A 89 -10.65 -16.39 5.47
CA LEU A 89 -12.00 -16.66 4.99
C LEU A 89 -12.63 -17.88 5.65
N ALA A 90 -11.88 -18.97 5.82
CA ALA A 90 -12.36 -20.15 6.54
C ALA A 90 -12.76 -19.80 7.98
N TRP A 91 -11.92 -19.02 8.66
CA TRP A 91 -12.18 -18.52 10.01
C TRP A 91 -13.40 -17.60 10.10
N LEU A 92 -13.55 -16.67 9.15
CA LEU A 92 -14.69 -15.74 9.08
C LEU A 92 -16.01 -16.50 8.88
N ARG A 93 -16.01 -17.49 7.99
CA ARG A 93 -17.17 -18.36 7.73
C ARG A 93 -17.56 -19.17 8.96
N ALA A 94 -16.57 -19.80 9.61
CA ALA A 94 -16.80 -20.59 10.82
C ALA A 94 -17.39 -19.75 11.97
N ARG A 95 -17.12 -18.44 11.98
CA ARG A 95 -17.62 -17.49 12.99
C ARG A 95 -18.82 -16.67 12.54
N GLN A 96 -19.41 -17.04 11.40
CA GLN A 96 -20.59 -16.37 10.86
C GLN A 96 -20.41 -14.85 10.74
N ALA A 97 -19.24 -14.41 10.28
CA ALA A 97 -18.97 -13.00 10.02
C ALA A 97 -20.03 -12.41 9.08
N ALA A 98 -20.27 -11.11 9.16
CA ALA A 98 -21.21 -10.39 8.32
C ALA A 98 -20.94 -10.68 6.83
N PRO A 99 -21.98 -10.86 5.99
CA PRO A 99 -21.81 -11.22 4.58
C PRO A 99 -20.89 -10.29 3.79
N GLN A 100 -20.97 -8.98 4.06
CA GLN A 100 -20.12 -7.97 3.44
C GLN A 100 -18.62 -8.15 3.74
N VAL A 101 -18.27 -8.54 4.98
CA VAL A 101 -16.88 -8.82 5.38
C VAL A 101 -16.35 -10.05 4.66
N GLN A 102 -17.16 -11.11 4.60
CA GLN A 102 -16.80 -12.32 3.87
C GLN A 102 -16.63 -12.04 2.37
N ALA A 103 -17.56 -11.29 1.77
CA ALA A 103 -17.53 -10.93 0.35
C ALA A 103 -16.29 -10.10 0.00
N HIS A 104 -15.96 -9.10 0.82
CA HIS A 104 -14.79 -8.25 0.63
C HIS A 104 -13.48 -9.06 0.60
N PHE A 105 -13.23 -9.90 1.63
CA PHE A 105 -12.01 -10.72 1.65
C PHE A 105 -12.02 -11.82 0.58
N GLN A 106 -13.20 -12.30 0.16
CA GLN A 106 -13.32 -13.25 -0.94
C GLN A 106 -12.95 -12.61 -2.28
N GLN A 107 -13.41 -11.38 -2.55
CA GLN A 107 -13.07 -10.63 -3.75
C GLN A 107 -11.56 -10.35 -3.83
N ILE A 108 -10.94 -9.89 -2.75
CA ILE A 108 -9.48 -9.66 -2.68
C ILE A 108 -8.72 -10.96 -3.00
N THR A 109 -9.08 -12.05 -2.33
CA THR A 109 -8.42 -13.35 -2.50
C THR A 109 -8.58 -13.87 -3.92
N ALA A 110 -9.76 -13.72 -4.52
CA ALA A 110 -10.04 -14.14 -5.89
C ALA A 110 -9.26 -13.30 -6.91
N ARG A 111 -9.18 -11.97 -6.72
CA ARG A 111 -8.40 -11.07 -7.58
C ARG A 111 -6.93 -11.48 -7.60
N TRP A 112 -6.32 -11.72 -6.43
CA TRP A 112 -4.94 -12.17 -6.36
C TRP A 112 -4.73 -13.56 -6.95
N ALA A 113 -5.61 -14.52 -6.66
CA ALA A 113 -5.51 -15.87 -7.23
C ALA A 113 -5.63 -15.86 -8.76
N SER A 114 -6.52 -15.03 -9.32
CA SER A 114 -6.66 -14.85 -10.75
C SER A 114 -5.42 -14.19 -11.36
N ALA A 115 -4.87 -13.16 -10.71
CA ALA A 115 -3.66 -12.50 -11.18
C ALA A 115 -2.45 -13.44 -11.16
N LEU A 116 -2.33 -14.32 -10.17
CA LEU A 116 -1.25 -15.32 -10.10
C LEU A 116 -1.31 -16.37 -11.20
N ALA A 117 -2.47 -16.59 -11.82
CA ALA A 117 -2.65 -17.58 -12.89
C ALA A 117 -2.24 -17.07 -14.28
N ASP A 118 -2.12 -15.74 -14.46
CA ASP A 118 -1.77 -15.11 -15.73
C ASP A 118 -0.63 -14.08 -15.51
N PRO A 119 0.56 -14.27 -16.11
CA PRO A 119 1.66 -13.32 -16.01
C PRO A 119 1.28 -11.88 -16.38
N ALA A 120 0.40 -11.67 -17.36
CA ALA A 120 -0.02 -10.34 -17.77
C ALA A 120 -0.94 -9.71 -16.72
N ALA A 121 -1.90 -10.47 -16.17
CA ALA A 121 -2.74 -10.03 -15.06
C ALA A 121 -1.92 -9.71 -13.81
N LEU A 122 -0.89 -10.50 -13.49
CA LEU A 122 0.01 -10.22 -12.37
C LEU A 122 0.73 -8.89 -12.55
N SER A 123 1.26 -8.62 -13.74
CA SER A 123 1.94 -7.35 -14.05
C SER A 123 0.99 -6.15 -13.95
N ARG A 124 -0.25 -6.28 -14.43
CA ARG A 124 -1.26 -5.22 -14.29
C ARG A 124 -1.59 -4.97 -12.82
N LEU A 125 -1.82 -6.02 -12.05
CA LEU A 125 -2.10 -5.91 -10.62
C LEU A 125 -0.93 -5.26 -9.87
N PHE A 126 0.31 -5.68 -10.18
CA PHE A 126 1.52 -5.08 -9.62
C PHE A 126 1.56 -3.57 -9.86
N ALA A 127 1.36 -3.13 -11.11
CA ALA A 127 1.43 -1.70 -11.46
C ALA A 127 0.40 -0.86 -10.68
N VAL A 128 -0.84 -1.35 -10.55
CA VAL A 128 -1.92 -0.65 -9.85
C VAL A 128 -1.67 -0.60 -8.33
N GLU A 129 -1.27 -1.71 -7.72
CA GLU A 129 -1.00 -1.75 -6.28
C GLU A 129 0.30 -1.03 -5.89
N ALA A 130 1.31 -1.02 -6.77
CA ALA A 130 2.51 -0.21 -6.61
C ALA A 130 2.17 1.28 -6.64
N PHE A 131 1.35 1.68 -7.61
CA PHE A 131 0.87 3.06 -7.71
C PHE A 131 0.11 3.48 -6.46
N ARG A 132 -0.88 2.69 -6.05
CA ARG A 132 -1.66 2.92 -4.82
C ARG A 132 -0.76 3.05 -3.59
N SER A 133 0.20 2.14 -3.44
CA SER A 133 1.14 2.14 -2.31
C SER A 133 2.01 3.39 -2.27
N HIS A 134 2.57 3.80 -3.41
CA HIS A 134 3.39 5.01 -3.47
C HIS A 134 2.56 6.28 -3.23
N VAL A 135 1.35 6.36 -3.76
CA VAL A 135 0.44 7.48 -3.47
C VAL A 135 0.15 7.58 -1.98
N LEU A 136 -0.24 6.48 -1.32
CA LEU A 136 -0.55 6.47 0.11
C LEU A 136 0.63 6.94 0.96
N ASP A 137 1.84 6.44 0.71
CA ASP A 137 3.03 6.85 1.46
C ASP A 137 3.43 8.32 1.18
N ILE A 138 3.20 8.85 -0.03
CA ILE A 138 3.42 10.26 -0.34
C ILE A 138 2.48 11.15 0.48
N GLU A 139 1.18 10.82 0.54
CA GLU A 139 0.22 11.61 1.31
C GLU A 139 0.54 11.59 2.81
N ASP A 140 0.91 10.42 3.33
CA ASP A 140 1.31 10.24 4.74
C ASP A 140 2.57 11.05 5.08
N ASP A 141 3.62 10.96 4.25
CA ASP A 141 4.87 11.70 4.42
C ASP A 141 4.66 13.23 4.38
N LEU A 142 3.78 13.71 3.49
CA LEU A 142 3.46 15.13 3.36
C LEU A 142 2.62 15.63 4.54
N HIS A 143 1.63 14.85 4.97
CA HIS A 143 0.77 15.20 6.10
C HIS A 143 1.57 15.25 7.41
N GLY A 144 2.43 14.26 7.65
CA GLY A 144 3.30 14.18 8.82
C GLY A 144 4.53 15.07 8.76
N GLN A 145 4.77 15.77 7.64
CA GLN A 145 6.01 16.53 7.38
C GLN A 145 7.29 15.70 7.56
N SER A 146 7.20 14.38 7.37
CA SER A 146 8.27 13.39 7.55
C SER A 146 8.99 13.05 6.24
N CYS A 147 8.93 13.95 5.26
CA CYS A 147 9.47 13.73 3.92
C CYS A 147 10.97 13.38 3.95
N THR A 148 11.34 12.37 3.15
CA THR A 148 12.72 11.93 2.95
C THR A 148 13.10 11.99 1.46
N LEU A 149 14.36 11.68 1.12
CA LEU A 149 14.75 11.51 -0.29
C LEU A 149 13.93 10.41 -0.98
N LEU A 150 13.49 9.39 -0.23
CA LEU A 150 12.60 8.35 -0.76
C LEU A 150 11.24 8.92 -1.15
N THR A 151 10.71 9.88 -0.39
CA THR A 151 9.46 10.57 -0.75
C THR A 151 9.57 11.26 -2.10
N LEU A 152 10.67 11.95 -2.38
CA LEU A 152 10.92 12.57 -3.70
C LEU A 152 10.98 11.51 -4.82
N GLN A 153 11.69 10.40 -4.59
CA GLN A 153 11.78 9.31 -5.55
C GLN A 153 10.40 8.70 -5.87
N ARG A 154 9.54 8.54 -4.85
CA ARG A 154 8.15 8.07 -5.05
C ARG A 154 7.34 9.06 -5.87
N ILE A 155 7.44 10.36 -5.59
CA ILE A 155 6.73 11.39 -6.35
C ILE A 155 7.17 11.37 -7.82
N ASP A 156 8.47 11.31 -8.07
CA ASP A 156 9.01 11.24 -9.43
C ASP A 156 8.54 9.98 -10.17
N TRP A 157 8.50 8.84 -9.47
CA TRP A 157 7.94 7.61 -10.03
C TRP A 157 6.45 7.72 -10.35
N VAL A 158 5.64 8.30 -9.44
CA VAL A 158 4.19 8.51 -9.65
C VAL A 158 3.93 9.45 -10.82
N ILE A 159 4.71 10.52 -10.97
CA ILE A 159 4.66 11.42 -12.12
C ILE A 159 4.91 10.62 -13.41
N GLY A 160 5.98 9.84 -13.47
CA GLY A 160 6.29 9.02 -14.65
C GLY A 160 5.19 8.02 -14.99
N GLN A 161 4.56 7.39 -13.99
CA GLN A 161 3.41 6.51 -14.21
C GLN A 161 2.19 7.26 -14.75
N LEU A 162 1.92 8.46 -14.24
CA LEU A 162 0.85 9.30 -14.75
C LEU A 162 1.12 9.77 -16.19
N GLU A 163 2.35 10.12 -16.54
CA GLU A 163 2.71 10.52 -17.90
C GLU A 163 2.51 9.38 -18.91
N GLN A 164 2.94 8.17 -18.56
CA GLN A 164 3.02 7.05 -19.51
C GLN A 164 1.79 6.14 -19.49
N HIS A 165 1.12 6.02 -18.34
CA HIS A 165 0.13 4.98 -18.07
C HIS A 165 -1.17 5.49 -17.43
N TYR A 166 -1.46 6.79 -17.50
CA TYR A 166 -2.67 7.37 -16.89
C TYR A 166 -3.97 6.62 -17.21
N ARG A 167 -4.22 6.33 -18.50
CA ARG A 167 -5.46 5.64 -18.91
C ARG A 167 -5.59 4.28 -18.24
N PHE A 168 -4.51 3.50 -18.26
CA PHE A 168 -4.46 2.20 -17.59
C PHE A 168 -4.73 2.32 -16.08
N ILE A 169 -4.10 3.28 -15.40
CA ILE A 169 -4.30 3.50 -13.97
C ILE A 169 -5.74 3.90 -13.67
N ALA A 170 -6.34 4.78 -14.49
CA ALA A 170 -7.72 5.20 -14.34
C ALA A 170 -8.70 4.03 -14.55
N ASP A 171 -8.52 3.26 -15.63
CA ASP A 171 -9.41 2.16 -16.01
C ASP A 171 -9.37 1.00 -15.00
N GLU A 172 -8.22 0.77 -14.35
CA GLU A 172 -8.06 -0.26 -13.32
C GLU A 172 -8.40 0.22 -11.89
N GLY A 173 -8.95 1.44 -11.74
CA GLY A 173 -9.35 1.99 -10.44
C GLY A 173 -8.18 2.36 -9.54
N GLY A 174 -7.01 2.68 -10.11
CA GLY A 174 -5.84 3.15 -9.38
C GLY A 174 -5.88 4.62 -8.99
N LEU A 175 -6.90 5.38 -9.42
CA LEU A 175 -7.17 6.75 -8.98
C LEU A 175 -8.21 6.72 -7.86
N PHE A 176 -7.78 7.01 -6.63
CA PHE A 176 -8.59 6.90 -5.40
C PHE A 176 -8.37 8.12 -4.51
N TYR A 177 -9.28 8.34 -3.55
CA TYR A 177 -9.32 9.54 -2.69
C TYR A 177 -9.17 10.83 -3.50
N ASP A 178 -8.22 11.70 -3.12
CA ASP A 178 -7.98 12.98 -3.78
C ASP A 178 -7.59 12.86 -5.25
N ASN A 179 -7.19 11.68 -5.75
CA ASN A 179 -6.88 11.48 -7.15
C ASN A 179 -8.10 11.12 -8.00
N GLU A 180 -9.20 10.69 -7.38
CA GLU A 180 -10.40 10.23 -8.07
C GLU A 180 -11.01 11.34 -8.95
N GLY A 181 -11.41 10.97 -10.17
CA GLY A 181 -12.03 11.89 -11.13
C GLY A 181 -11.12 12.98 -11.73
N LYS A 182 -9.85 13.09 -11.32
CA LYS A 182 -8.92 14.09 -11.86
C LYS A 182 -8.38 13.68 -13.23
N SER A 183 -8.22 14.68 -14.10
CA SER A 183 -7.56 14.50 -15.39
C SER A 183 -6.05 14.26 -15.21
N GLN A 184 -5.42 13.68 -16.23
CA GLN A 184 -3.96 13.48 -16.26
C GLN A 184 -3.20 14.78 -15.94
N GLN A 185 -3.58 15.88 -16.62
CA GLN A 185 -2.93 17.19 -16.42
C GLN A 185 -3.11 17.73 -15.00
N ALA A 186 -4.29 17.56 -14.41
CA ALA A 186 -4.56 17.99 -13.04
C ALA A 186 -3.72 17.20 -12.02
N LEU A 187 -3.58 15.88 -12.22
CA LEU A 187 -2.73 15.03 -11.39
C LEU A 187 -1.25 15.40 -11.53
N LEU A 188 -0.74 15.56 -12.76
CA LEU A 188 0.66 15.98 -12.98
C LEU A 188 0.96 17.32 -12.30
N SER A 189 0.04 18.27 -12.39
CA SER A 189 0.19 19.58 -11.72
C SER A 189 0.17 19.43 -10.20
N SER A 190 -0.72 18.59 -9.65
CA SER A 190 -0.79 18.31 -8.22
C SER A 190 0.47 17.64 -7.70
N TYR A 191 0.99 16.62 -8.39
CA TYR A 191 2.21 15.93 -7.98
C TYR A 191 3.46 16.80 -8.13
N ALA A 192 3.52 17.70 -9.12
CA ALA A 192 4.57 18.71 -9.21
C ALA A 192 4.58 19.66 -7.99
N GLN A 193 3.39 20.06 -7.50
CA GLN A 193 3.27 20.86 -6.27
C GLN A 193 3.69 20.06 -5.03
N LYS A 194 3.23 18.81 -4.90
CA LYS A 194 3.63 17.88 -3.83
C LYS A 194 5.15 17.70 -3.78
N ARG A 195 5.80 17.60 -4.94
CA ARG A 195 7.26 17.53 -5.06
C ARG A 195 7.94 18.77 -4.48
N GLN A 196 7.47 19.96 -4.84
CA GLN A 196 8.01 21.23 -4.30
C GLN A 196 7.81 21.32 -2.78
N GLN A 197 6.66 20.88 -2.27
CA GLN A 197 6.39 20.86 -0.84
C GLN A 197 7.34 19.90 -0.09
N ALA A 198 7.52 18.67 -0.59
CA ALA A 198 8.44 17.70 -0.01
C ALA A 198 9.89 18.22 0.00
N GLN A 199 10.33 18.95 -1.04
CA GLN A 199 11.64 19.60 -1.08
C GLN A 199 11.81 20.65 0.03
N ARG A 200 10.77 21.44 0.31
CA ARG A 200 10.81 22.44 1.40
C ARG A 200 10.92 21.77 2.77
N TYR A 201 10.18 20.69 3.02
CA TYR A 201 10.29 19.96 4.29
C TYR A 201 11.69 19.37 4.50
N LEU A 202 12.31 18.84 3.44
CA LEU A 202 13.69 18.36 3.49
C LEU A 202 14.71 19.47 3.81
N GLN A 203 14.55 20.65 3.21
CA GLN A 203 15.42 21.80 3.46
C GLN A 203 15.29 22.32 4.90
N ASN A 204 14.06 22.39 5.41
CA ASN A 204 13.77 22.82 6.77
C ASN A 204 14.34 21.84 7.81
N ALA A 205 14.25 20.53 7.56
CA ALA A 205 14.86 19.52 8.42
C ALA A 205 16.40 19.56 8.42
N SER A 206 17.02 20.10 7.37
CA SER A 206 18.46 20.21 7.22
C SER A 206 19.05 21.50 7.82
N THR A 207 18.22 22.42 8.30
CA THR A 207 18.63 23.70 8.89
C THR A 207 18.22 23.71 10.35
N PRO A 208 19.10 23.29 11.29
CA PRO A 208 18.80 23.44 12.71
C PRO A 208 18.74 24.94 13.03
N GLY A 209 17.63 25.38 13.62
CA GLY A 209 17.50 26.72 14.20
C GLY A 209 18.37 26.92 15.44
#